data_AF-A0A126PEL9-F1
#
_entry.id   AF-A0A126PEL9-F1
#
_cell.length_a   1.000
_cell.length_b   1.000
_cell.length_c   1.000
_cell.angle_alpha   90.00
_cell.angle_beta   90.00
_cell.angle_gamma   90.00
#
_symmetry.space_group_name_H-M   'P 1'
#
loop_
_entity.id
_entity.type
_entity.pdbx_description
1 polymer ?
#
loop_
_entity_poly.entity_id
_entity_poly.type
_entity_poly.pdbx_seq_one_letter_code
_entity_poly.pdbx_strand_id
1 'polypeptide(L)'
;MDLFTNTTDLKALFLALFNCPDEQAVERIIEREPAVFAQANWKPLGGNENMYGVIENQQASPIAALVEKLTNSIDATLMRKYYEADLDPTSAAAPRTMDEAVRLFYGAAAANWDLPGFRRAQAENIQIIASGSVRQPSLVLYDNGEGQHPANFETTLLSLLRGNKNNVHFVQGKYNMGGSGAIVFCGRHGYQLIASRRYDGTGEFGFTLTRKHQLRADEENDKKNTWYEYFTVGGRIPSFPITDLDLGLHNRRFTTGTVLKLYSYKLPEGSRMVTRDLGRSLNEYLFDPALPLLTVETKERYPKDRALERVLYGLKQRLEKQDSKYVETSFTEDFQTREFGAMRVTCYVFRTKVEGKTVKESNKTIQDEFFKNNMAVLFAMNGQVHGSYSSEFITRALKLSLLKNSLLIHVDCTHLLPKFRGELFMGSRDRLKEGEETKELRKFLMAQLGKPGGRLAELEKKRKDAIAVDSTDAQDLLKNVTKNLSFNPELLKLLGSTFHRRRRILQTIM
;
A
#
# COMPACT_ATOMS: atom_id res chain seq x y z
N MET A 1 -0.45 55.98 10.00
CA MET A 1 -1.57 55.41 9.24
C MET A 1 -0.95 54.59 8.12
N ASP A 2 -0.76 53.30 8.37
CA ASP A 2 -0.12 52.38 7.42
C ASP A 2 -1.22 51.86 6.48
N LEU A 3 -1.20 52.31 5.23
CA LEU A 3 -2.28 52.11 4.25
C LEU A 3 -2.02 50.93 3.29
N PHE A 4 -1.04 50.07 3.58
CA PHE A 4 -0.69 48.91 2.74
C PHE A 4 -0.28 47.67 3.54
N THR A 5 -1.09 47.23 4.50
CA THR A 5 -1.09 45.80 4.86
C THR A 5 -1.95 45.07 3.83
N ASN A 6 -1.34 44.63 2.73
CA ASN A 6 -1.94 43.63 1.85
C ASN A 6 -2.15 42.36 2.69
N THR A 7 -3.31 42.22 3.33
CA THR A 7 -3.72 40.97 3.96
C THR A 7 -3.84 39.93 2.85
N THR A 8 -2.89 39.01 2.78
CA THR A 8 -2.91 37.89 1.84
C THR A 8 -4.24 37.15 1.98
N ASP A 9 -5.01 37.07 0.90
CA ASP A 9 -6.21 36.24 0.86
C ASP A 9 -5.80 34.76 0.94
N LEU A 10 -5.87 34.20 2.14
CA LEU A 10 -5.43 32.84 2.44
C LEU A 10 -6.27 31.78 1.72
N LYS A 11 -7.56 32.08 1.45
CA LYS A 11 -8.43 31.17 0.69
C LYS A 11 -8.01 31.15 -0.78
N ALA A 12 -7.76 32.32 -1.37
CA ALA A 12 -7.27 32.41 -2.74
C ALA A 12 -5.90 31.72 -2.88
N LEU A 13 -5.00 31.92 -1.91
CA LEU A 13 -3.68 31.27 -1.88
C LEU A 13 -3.80 29.74 -1.82
N PHE A 14 -4.63 29.21 -0.92
CA PHE A 14 -4.87 27.77 -0.83
C PHE A 14 -5.41 27.21 -2.14
N LEU A 15 -6.42 27.84 -2.74
CA LEU A 15 -7.01 27.38 -3.99
C LEU A 15 -6.01 27.44 -5.15
N ALA A 16 -5.15 28.47 -5.19
CA ALA A 16 -4.09 28.58 -6.19
C ALA A 16 -3.10 27.40 -6.07
N LEU A 17 -2.62 27.11 -4.86
CA LEU A 17 -1.75 25.96 -4.60
C LEU A 17 -2.45 24.63 -4.90
N PHE A 18 -3.68 24.45 -4.41
CA PHE A 18 -4.44 23.21 -4.57
C PHE A 18 -4.72 22.91 -6.04
N ASN A 19 -4.94 23.92 -6.88
CA ASN A 19 -5.22 23.72 -8.31
C ASN A 19 -3.97 23.56 -9.18
N CYS A 20 -2.76 23.70 -8.64
CA CYS A 20 -1.53 23.43 -9.40
C CYS A 20 -1.47 21.99 -9.91
N PRO A 21 -1.24 21.74 -11.21
CA PRO A 21 -1.20 20.37 -11.75
C PRO A 21 0.06 19.59 -11.34
N ASP A 22 1.15 20.29 -11.04
CA ASP A 22 2.48 19.73 -10.80
C ASP A 22 3.33 20.65 -9.90
N GLU A 23 4.53 20.19 -9.54
CA GLU A 23 5.48 20.94 -8.72
C GLU A 23 5.96 22.25 -9.36
N GLN A 24 6.05 22.32 -10.70
CA GLN A 24 6.56 23.50 -11.41
C GLN A 24 5.55 24.65 -11.32
N ALA A 25 4.25 24.33 -11.35
CA ALA A 25 3.20 25.29 -11.11
C ALA A 25 3.22 25.85 -9.68
N VAL A 26 3.58 25.02 -8.69
CA VAL A 26 3.76 25.47 -7.31
C VAL A 26 4.95 26.42 -7.20
N GLU A 27 6.09 26.07 -7.82
CA GLU A 27 7.29 26.93 -7.84
C GLU A 27 6.97 28.32 -8.40
N ARG A 28 6.23 28.38 -9.52
CA ARG A 28 5.81 29.67 -10.11
C ARG A 28 4.92 30.51 -9.19
N ILE A 29 4.12 29.90 -8.32
CA ILE A 29 3.35 30.65 -7.32
C ILE A 29 4.29 31.22 -6.26
N ILE A 30 5.22 30.40 -5.77
CA ILE A 30 6.20 30.80 -4.76
C ILE A 30 7.05 31.97 -5.26
N GLU A 31 7.53 31.91 -6.50
CA GLU A 31 8.35 32.97 -7.13
C GLU A 31 7.58 34.28 -7.34
N ARG A 32 6.26 34.22 -7.58
CA ARG A 32 5.42 35.41 -7.79
C ARG A 32 5.05 36.13 -6.50
N GLU A 33 5.09 35.44 -5.37
CA GLU A 33 4.68 35.94 -4.06
C GLU A 33 5.85 35.87 -3.04
N PRO A 34 7.02 36.49 -3.32
CA PRO A 34 8.23 36.31 -2.52
C PRO A 34 8.11 36.83 -1.09
N ALA A 35 7.24 37.82 -0.86
CA ALA A 35 6.95 38.32 0.49
C ALA A 35 6.15 37.29 1.32
N VAL A 36 5.19 36.60 0.69
CA VAL A 36 4.38 35.56 1.33
C VAL A 36 5.25 34.34 1.62
N PHE A 37 6.06 33.90 0.66
CA PHE A 37 6.90 32.70 0.81
C PHE A 37 8.34 32.98 1.27
N ALA A 38 8.56 34.14 1.89
CA ALA A 38 9.85 34.48 2.49
C ALA A 38 10.30 33.41 3.51
N GLN A 39 11.61 33.18 3.66
CA GLN A 39 12.15 32.12 4.53
C GLN A 39 11.63 32.19 5.98
N ALA A 40 11.34 33.39 6.50
CA ALA A 40 10.77 33.59 7.84
C ALA A 40 9.40 32.93 8.05
N ASN A 41 8.71 32.60 6.96
CA ASN A 41 7.41 31.93 6.96
C ASN A 41 7.53 30.39 6.87
N TRP A 42 8.73 29.83 6.94
CA TRP A 42 8.95 28.39 6.91
C TRP A 42 9.52 27.90 8.24
N LYS A 43 9.02 26.75 8.71
CA LYS A 43 9.49 26.08 9.92
C LYS A 43 9.97 24.66 9.62
N PRO A 44 11.01 24.15 10.30
CA PRO A 44 11.47 22.78 10.11
C PRO A 44 10.37 21.74 10.42
N LEU A 45 10.17 20.80 9.50
CA LEU A 45 9.23 19.70 9.65
C LEU A 45 9.68 18.76 10.78
N GLY A 46 8.75 18.37 11.65
CA GLY A 46 9.08 17.65 12.89
C GLY A 46 9.79 18.50 13.94
N GLY A 47 9.89 19.82 13.76
CA GLY A 47 10.44 20.76 14.73
C GLY A 47 11.97 20.81 14.79
N ASN A 48 12.68 20.12 13.90
CA ASN A 48 14.14 20.11 13.88
C ASN A 48 14.69 19.88 12.46
N GLU A 49 15.68 20.67 12.04
CA GLU A 49 16.34 20.54 10.73
C GLU A 49 17.05 19.17 10.56
N ASN A 50 17.47 18.54 11.67
CA ASN A 50 18.13 17.24 11.66
C ASN A 50 17.20 16.06 11.32
N MET A 51 15.91 16.31 11.05
CA MET A 51 14.95 15.27 10.66
C MET A 51 15.12 14.77 9.21
N TYR A 52 16.02 15.37 8.43
CA TYR A 52 16.28 14.97 7.04
C TYR A 52 16.52 13.45 6.89
N GLY A 53 17.47 12.90 7.65
CA GLY A 53 17.80 11.48 7.59
C GLY A 53 16.66 10.56 8.06
N VAL A 54 15.80 11.05 8.95
CA VAL A 54 14.61 10.30 9.39
C VAL A 54 13.59 10.22 8.25
N ILE A 55 13.33 11.33 7.55
CA ILE A 55 12.35 11.39 6.45
C ILE A 55 12.84 10.56 5.26
N GLU A 56 14.10 10.73 4.84
CA GLU A 56 14.67 10.03 3.67
C GLU A 56 14.75 8.51 3.85
N ASN A 57 14.84 8.02 5.09
CA ASN A 57 14.96 6.58 5.37
C ASN A 57 13.64 5.92 5.84
N GLN A 58 12.52 6.65 5.88
CA GLN A 58 11.25 6.09 6.33
C GLN A 58 10.67 5.03 5.39
N GLN A 59 10.79 5.26 4.08
CA GLN A 59 10.16 4.42 3.06
C GLN A 59 11.07 4.28 1.84
N ALA A 60 11.38 3.04 1.47
CA ALA A 60 12.14 2.75 0.25
C ALA A 60 11.25 2.67 -1.00
N SER A 61 9.93 2.51 -0.81
CA SER A 61 8.96 2.30 -1.89
C SER A 61 7.91 3.42 -1.93
N PRO A 62 7.69 4.06 -3.10
CA PRO A 62 6.64 5.05 -3.26
C PRO A 62 5.23 4.48 -3.06
N ILE A 63 5.04 3.18 -3.33
CA ILE A 63 3.75 2.52 -3.10
C ILE A 63 3.53 2.31 -1.61
N ALA A 64 4.54 1.81 -0.89
CA ALA A 64 4.44 1.61 0.56
C ALA A 64 4.20 2.95 1.30
N ALA A 65 4.84 4.03 0.87
CA ALA A 65 4.57 5.38 1.40
C ALA A 65 3.11 5.84 1.17
N LEU A 66 2.49 5.49 0.04
CA LEU A 66 1.06 5.74 -0.18
C LEU A 66 0.18 4.86 0.71
N VAL A 67 0.54 3.58 0.87
CA VAL A 67 -0.18 2.66 1.75
C VAL A 67 -0.21 3.21 3.18
N GLU A 68 0.90 3.78 3.67
CA GLU A 68 0.93 4.44 4.99
C GLU A 68 -0.05 5.62 5.10
N LYS A 69 -0.18 6.44 4.06
CA LYS A 69 -1.17 7.53 4.03
C LYS A 69 -2.61 7.01 4.03
N LEU A 70 -2.87 5.94 3.27
CA LEU A 70 -4.20 5.31 3.20
C LEU A 70 -4.56 4.61 4.52
N THR A 71 -3.61 3.93 5.15
CA THR A 71 -3.76 3.37 6.50
C THR A 71 -4.07 4.46 7.52
N ASN A 72 -3.38 5.60 7.47
CA ASN A 72 -3.71 6.74 8.35
C ASN A 72 -5.10 7.31 8.07
N SER A 73 -5.58 7.24 6.83
CA SER A 73 -6.95 7.64 6.44
C SER A 73 -8.01 6.70 7.04
N ILE A 74 -7.72 5.39 7.05
CA ILE A 74 -8.55 4.38 7.72
C ILE A 74 -8.59 4.66 9.23
N ASP A 75 -7.42 4.86 9.85
CA ASP A 75 -7.30 5.20 11.27
C ASP A 75 -8.12 6.46 11.60
N ALA A 76 -7.96 7.53 10.82
CA ALA A 76 -8.68 8.79 11.02
C ALA A 76 -10.19 8.61 10.91
N THR A 77 -10.66 7.74 10.01
CA THR A 77 -12.08 7.44 9.82
C THR A 77 -12.64 6.63 11.00
N LEU A 78 -11.89 5.69 11.55
CA LEU A 78 -12.29 4.95 12.77
C LEU A 78 -12.25 5.86 14.01
N MET A 79 -11.22 6.70 14.14
CA MET A 79 -11.10 7.68 15.23
C MET A 79 -12.25 8.68 15.23
N ARG A 80 -12.69 9.13 14.05
CA ARG A 80 -13.89 9.97 13.93
C ARG A 80 -15.10 9.31 14.59
N LYS A 81 -15.34 8.02 14.35
CA LYS A 81 -16.47 7.29 14.94
C LYS A 81 -16.41 7.22 16.46
N TYR A 82 -15.20 7.15 17.03
CA TYR A 82 -15.00 7.28 18.47
C TYR A 82 -15.44 8.63 19.01
N TYR A 83 -14.96 9.70 18.38
CA TYR A 83 -15.29 11.05 18.83
C TYR A 83 -16.76 11.40 18.61
N GLU A 84 -17.37 10.97 17.50
CA GLU A 84 -18.81 11.13 17.23
C GLU A 84 -19.68 10.40 18.27
N ALA A 85 -19.14 9.40 18.96
CA ALA A 85 -19.82 8.67 20.02
C ALA A 85 -19.46 9.16 21.44
N ASP A 86 -18.72 10.27 21.56
CA ASP A 86 -18.19 10.80 22.82
C ASP A 86 -17.40 9.76 23.65
N LEU A 87 -16.70 8.85 22.96
CA LEU A 87 -15.90 7.80 23.58
C LEU A 87 -14.40 8.16 23.60
N ASP A 88 -13.72 7.77 24.68
CA ASP A 88 -12.26 7.88 24.78
C ASP A 88 -11.56 6.69 24.07
N PRO A 89 -10.82 6.94 22.97
CA PRO A 89 -10.13 5.90 22.20
C PRO A 89 -8.94 5.28 22.94
N THR A 90 -8.51 5.85 24.07
CA THR A 90 -7.43 5.33 24.93
C THR A 90 -7.93 4.54 26.14
N SER A 91 -9.26 4.51 26.34
CA SER A 91 -9.87 3.81 27.47
C SER A 91 -9.64 2.29 27.41
N ALA A 92 -9.68 1.64 28.58
CA ALA A 92 -9.53 0.18 28.66
C ALA A 92 -10.63 -0.60 27.92
N ALA A 93 -11.79 0.03 27.73
CA ALA A 93 -12.95 -0.50 27.00
C ALA A 93 -12.85 -0.30 25.48
N ALA A 94 -11.85 0.45 25.00
CA ALA A 94 -11.62 0.62 23.57
C ALA A 94 -11.27 -0.73 22.90
N PRO A 95 -11.73 -0.97 21.66
CA PRO A 95 -11.40 -2.09 20.82
C PRO A 95 -9.90 -2.32 20.76
N ARG A 96 -9.53 -3.59 20.80
CA ARG A 96 -8.14 -4.02 20.72
C ARG A 96 -7.68 -4.25 19.30
N THR A 97 -8.61 -4.35 18.36
CA THR A 97 -8.33 -4.56 16.93
C THR A 97 -9.16 -3.63 16.05
N MET A 98 -8.69 -3.41 14.82
CA MET A 98 -9.46 -2.69 13.80
C MET A 98 -10.78 -3.38 13.50
N ASP A 99 -10.80 -4.72 13.46
CA ASP A 99 -11.99 -5.51 13.18
C ASP A 99 -13.06 -5.32 14.27
N GLU A 100 -12.67 -5.31 15.55
CA GLU A 100 -13.58 -4.97 16.65
C GLU A 100 -14.15 -3.54 16.50
N ALA A 101 -13.32 -2.56 16.12
CA ALA A 101 -13.80 -1.20 15.87
C ALA A 101 -14.77 -1.13 14.69
N VAL A 102 -14.49 -1.84 13.59
CA VAL A 102 -15.40 -1.92 12.44
C VAL A 102 -16.73 -2.55 12.85
N ARG A 103 -16.71 -3.65 13.59
CA ARG A 103 -17.93 -4.29 14.11
C ARG A 103 -18.72 -3.36 15.02
N LEU A 104 -18.05 -2.61 15.88
CA LEU A 104 -18.71 -1.69 16.83
C LEU A 104 -19.46 -0.56 16.11
N PHE A 105 -18.83 0.11 15.14
CA PHE A 105 -19.43 1.31 14.52
C PHE A 105 -20.16 1.07 13.21
N TYR A 106 -19.80 0.02 12.48
CA TYR A 106 -20.40 -0.29 11.18
C TYR A 106 -21.29 -1.54 11.25
N GLY A 107 -21.00 -2.49 12.15
CA GLY A 107 -21.85 -3.65 12.42
C GLY A 107 -22.36 -4.35 11.15
N ALA A 108 -23.68 -4.44 11.01
CA ALA A 108 -24.32 -5.04 9.83
C ALA A 108 -24.01 -4.31 8.51
N ALA A 109 -23.71 -3.01 8.54
CA ALA A 109 -23.32 -2.27 7.34
C ALA A 109 -21.97 -2.75 6.78
N ALA A 110 -21.03 -3.15 7.64
CA ALA A 110 -19.76 -3.72 7.19
C ALA A 110 -19.94 -5.08 6.52
N ALA A 111 -20.86 -5.92 7.02
CA ALA A 111 -21.22 -7.19 6.39
C ALA A 111 -21.78 -6.99 4.96
N ASN A 112 -22.44 -5.86 4.71
CA ASN A 112 -22.97 -5.51 3.39
C ASN A 112 -21.91 -4.93 2.44
N TRP A 113 -20.65 -4.71 2.85
CA TRP A 113 -19.60 -4.27 1.94
C TRP A 113 -19.22 -5.34 0.92
N ASP A 114 -19.69 -6.58 1.04
CA ASP A 114 -19.64 -7.55 -0.04
C ASP A 114 -20.47 -7.11 -1.26
N LEU A 115 -21.52 -6.32 -1.04
CA LEU A 115 -22.38 -5.76 -2.06
C LEU A 115 -21.78 -4.47 -2.67
N PRO A 116 -21.67 -4.36 -4.01
CA PRO A 116 -20.97 -3.24 -4.67
C PRO A 116 -21.48 -1.84 -4.30
N GLY A 117 -22.78 -1.67 -4.11
CA GLY A 117 -23.39 -0.36 -3.80
C GLY A 117 -22.96 0.17 -2.43
N PHE A 118 -23.14 -0.64 -1.38
CA PHE A 118 -22.74 -0.29 -0.01
C PHE A 118 -21.22 -0.09 0.10
N ARG A 119 -20.45 -0.95 -0.58
CA ARG A 119 -18.99 -0.83 -0.65
C ARG A 119 -18.55 0.49 -1.25
N ARG A 120 -19.17 0.92 -2.35
CA ARG A 120 -18.86 2.20 -3.01
C ARG A 120 -19.21 3.39 -2.11
N ALA A 121 -20.38 3.38 -1.49
CA ALA A 121 -20.80 4.46 -0.59
C ALA A 121 -19.80 4.65 0.58
N GLN A 122 -19.30 3.55 1.16
CA GLN A 122 -18.25 3.65 2.18
C GLN A 122 -16.92 4.15 1.59
N ALA A 123 -16.53 3.65 0.42
CA ALA A 123 -15.27 3.99 -0.25
C ALA A 123 -15.14 5.49 -0.55
N GLU A 124 -16.25 6.21 -0.77
CA GLU A 124 -16.23 7.66 -1.00
C GLU A 124 -15.72 8.47 0.21
N ASN A 125 -15.61 7.86 1.40
CA ASN A 125 -15.00 8.49 2.57
C ASN A 125 -13.47 8.48 2.56
N ILE A 126 -12.83 7.67 1.71
CA ILE A 126 -11.37 7.65 1.55
C ILE A 126 -11.07 7.60 0.05
N GLN A 127 -10.57 8.71 -0.50
CA GLN A 127 -10.37 8.84 -1.94
C GLN A 127 -8.89 9.06 -2.28
N ILE A 128 -8.44 8.43 -3.37
CA ILE A 128 -7.19 8.77 -4.06
C ILE A 128 -7.53 9.19 -5.48
N ILE A 129 -7.32 10.48 -5.77
CA ILE A 129 -7.67 11.10 -7.04
C ILE A 129 -6.38 11.53 -7.73
N ALA A 130 -6.19 11.11 -8.98
CA ALA A 130 -5.01 11.45 -9.74
C ALA A 130 -5.29 12.52 -10.80
N SER A 131 -4.40 13.52 -10.81
CA SER A 131 -4.48 14.71 -11.67
C SER A 131 -3.12 15.03 -12.28
N GLY A 132 -3.08 15.98 -13.23
CA GLY A 132 -1.85 16.38 -13.90
C GLY A 132 -1.33 15.31 -14.87
N SER A 133 -0.01 15.14 -14.93
CA SER A 133 0.62 14.26 -15.92
C SER A 133 0.27 12.77 -15.75
N VAL A 134 0.23 12.03 -16.85
CA VAL A 134 0.13 10.55 -16.81
C VAL A 134 1.40 9.92 -16.25
N ARG A 135 2.58 10.51 -16.51
CA ARG A 135 3.87 9.94 -16.11
C ARG A 135 4.26 10.28 -14.67
N GLN A 136 3.95 11.50 -14.24
CA GLN A 136 4.23 12.00 -12.89
C GLN A 136 2.97 12.71 -12.38
N PRO A 137 1.94 11.93 -11.97
CA PRO A 137 0.69 12.53 -11.53
C PRO A 137 0.86 13.27 -10.22
N SER A 138 0.01 14.27 -10.00
CA SER A 138 -0.25 14.76 -8.66
C SER A 138 -1.40 13.93 -8.06
N LEU A 139 -1.21 13.46 -6.82
CA LEU A 139 -2.17 12.60 -6.13
C LEU A 139 -2.84 13.39 -5.02
N VAL A 140 -4.16 13.49 -5.06
CA VAL A 140 -4.97 14.02 -3.97
C VAL A 140 -5.49 12.84 -3.15
N LEU A 141 -5.14 12.80 -1.87
CA LEU A 141 -5.66 11.85 -0.91
C LEU A 141 -6.64 12.61 -0.02
N TYR A 142 -7.84 12.07 0.14
CA TYR A 142 -8.87 12.63 0.99
C TYR A 142 -9.38 11.57 1.95
N ASP A 143 -9.56 11.94 3.20
CA ASP A 143 -10.32 11.18 4.18
C ASP A 143 -11.38 12.06 4.83
N ASN A 144 -12.58 11.50 5.01
CA ASN A 144 -13.64 12.08 5.81
C ASN A 144 -13.49 11.71 7.30
N GLY A 145 -12.25 11.66 7.79
CA GLY A 145 -11.92 11.22 9.14
C GLY A 145 -11.98 12.32 10.18
N GLU A 146 -11.22 12.13 11.26
CA GLU A 146 -11.25 12.98 12.46
C GLU A 146 -10.93 14.45 12.18
N GLY A 147 -10.10 14.72 11.17
CA GLY A 147 -9.58 16.05 10.89
C GLY A 147 -8.81 16.68 12.06
N GLN A 148 -8.12 17.77 11.79
CA GLN A 148 -7.31 18.47 12.78
C GLN A 148 -7.58 19.98 12.75
N HIS A 149 -7.53 20.62 13.91
CA HIS A 149 -7.47 22.08 13.98
C HIS A 149 -6.11 22.59 13.50
N PRO A 150 -6.03 23.78 12.88
CA PRO A 150 -4.76 24.37 12.45
C PRO A 150 -3.71 24.41 13.57
N ALA A 151 -4.12 24.76 14.79
CA ALA A 151 -3.26 24.81 15.97
C ALA A 151 -2.63 23.45 16.35
N ASN A 152 -3.25 22.34 15.92
CA ASN A 152 -2.80 21.00 16.26
C ASN A 152 -1.89 20.39 15.18
N PHE A 153 -1.73 20.99 14.00
CA PHE A 153 -0.96 20.40 12.89
C PHE A 153 0.48 20.07 13.32
N GLU A 154 1.16 21.01 14.00
CA GLU A 154 2.55 20.83 14.47
C GLU A 154 2.71 19.62 15.39
N THR A 155 1.67 19.29 16.16
CA THR A 155 1.66 18.15 17.09
C THR A 155 1.10 16.87 16.49
N THR A 156 0.52 16.93 15.28
CA THR A 156 -0.16 15.82 14.61
C THR A 156 0.39 15.60 13.21
N LEU A 157 -0.21 16.20 12.17
CA LEU A 157 0.08 16.01 10.74
C LEU A 157 1.53 16.35 10.35
N LEU A 158 2.18 17.27 11.07
CA LEU A 158 3.55 17.74 10.84
C LEU A 158 4.55 17.19 11.86
N SER A 159 4.09 16.39 12.82
CA SER A 159 4.94 15.81 13.84
C SER A 159 5.66 14.57 13.31
N LEU A 160 6.92 14.42 13.69
CA LEU A 160 7.71 13.21 13.46
C LEU A 160 8.02 12.56 14.80
N LEU A 161 8.06 11.23 14.84
CA LEU A 161 8.45 10.44 16.02
C LEU A 161 7.52 10.61 17.24
N ARG A 162 6.33 11.19 17.08
CA ARG A 162 5.37 11.34 18.17
C ARG A 162 4.48 10.11 18.32
N GLY A 163 4.41 9.58 19.53
CA GLY A 163 3.60 8.42 19.89
C GLY A 163 2.12 8.73 20.14
N ASN A 164 1.50 9.66 19.40
CA ASN A 164 0.15 10.16 19.68
C ASN A 164 -0.92 9.05 19.71
N LYS A 165 -0.66 7.95 18.99
CA LYS A 165 -1.59 6.81 18.85
C LYS A 165 -1.06 5.53 19.51
N ASN A 166 0.00 5.62 20.33
CA ASN A 166 0.61 4.44 20.96
C ASN A 166 -0.37 3.65 21.85
N ASN A 167 -1.30 4.36 22.49
CA ASN A 167 -2.26 3.78 23.44
C ASN A 167 -3.63 3.47 22.80
N VAL A 168 -3.79 3.70 21.49
CA VAL A 168 -5.00 3.37 20.75
C VAL A 168 -4.75 2.05 20.03
N HIS A 169 -5.44 0.99 20.44
CA HIS A 169 -5.12 -0.37 19.98
C HIS A 169 -5.71 -0.72 18.60
N PHE A 170 -6.83 -0.10 18.25
CA PHE A 170 -7.54 -0.35 17.01
C PHE A 170 -7.06 0.50 15.81
N VAL A 171 -5.91 1.17 15.93
CA VAL A 171 -5.28 1.92 14.84
C VAL A 171 -3.93 1.30 14.46
N GLN A 172 -3.54 1.46 13.19
CA GLN A 172 -2.31 0.87 12.64
C GLN A 172 -1.12 1.86 12.72
N GLY A 173 -1.36 3.15 12.54
CA GLY A 173 -0.34 4.20 12.61
C GLY A 173 0.03 4.53 14.05
N LYS A 174 1.23 4.13 14.50
CA LYS A 174 1.68 4.31 15.90
C LYS A 174 2.54 5.55 16.15
N TYR A 175 3.51 5.81 15.26
CA TYR A 175 4.62 6.73 15.56
C TYR A 175 4.57 8.09 14.84
N ASN A 176 3.48 8.41 14.11
CA ASN A 176 3.43 9.56 13.19
C ASN A 176 4.64 9.64 12.24
N MET A 177 5.34 8.52 12.01
CA MET A 177 6.56 8.47 11.20
C MET A 177 6.20 8.29 9.74
N GLY A 178 5.32 7.35 9.39
CA GLY A 178 5.03 7.00 7.98
C GLY A 178 4.43 8.13 7.14
N GLY A 179 3.89 9.18 7.77
CA GLY A 179 3.29 10.31 7.06
C GLY A 179 4.29 11.11 6.23
N SER A 180 5.51 11.34 6.69
CA SER A 180 6.44 12.21 5.94
C SER A 180 7.23 11.46 4.86
N GLY A 181 7.24 10.13 4.90
CA GLY A 181 7.95 9.29 3.93
C GLY A 181 7.40 9.37 2.51
N ALA A 182 6.21 9.94 2.30
CA ALA A 182 5.69 10.22 0.95
C ALA A 182 6.35 11.46 0.31
N ILE A 183 6.86 12.40 1.11
CA ILE A 183 7.40 13.68 0.63
C ILE A 183 8.61 13.46 -0.29
N VAL A 184 9.44 12.46 0.01
CA VAL A 184 10.65 12.10 -0.77
C VAL A 184 10.35 11.67 -2.20
N PHE A 185 9.10 11.28 -2.48
CA PHE A 185 8.63 10.88 -3.79
C PHE A 185 7.87 12.00 -4.52
N CYS A 186 7.72 13.19 -3.91
CA CYS A 186 7.05 14.34 -4.51
C CYS A 186 8.05 15.20 -5.29
N GLY A 187 8.13 15.00 -6.61
CA GLY A 187 8.97 15.84 -7.48
C GLY A 187 10.44 15.94 -7.03
N ARG A 188 11.09 17.05 -7.37
CA ARG A 188 12.43 17.42 -6.89
C ARG A 188 12.37 18.29 -5.63
N HIS A 189 11.32 19.09 -5.49
CA HIS A 189 11.19 20.07 -4.41
C HIS A 189 10.45 19.53 -3.17
N GLY A 190 9.94 18.30 -3.20
CA GLY A 190 9.26 17.70 -2.06
C GLY A 190 7.94 18.40 -1.72
N TYR A 191 7.24 18.97 -2.71
CA TYR A 191 6.00 19.68 -2.44
C TYR A 191 4.88 18.71 -2.04
N GLN A 192 4.31 18.95 -0.87
CA GLN A 192 3.06 18.32 -0.41
C GLN A 192 2.20 19.38 0.27
N LEU A 193 0.99 19.58 -0.22
CA LEU A 193 -0.01 20.43 0.42
C LEU A 193 -0.82 19.59 1.40
N ILE A 194 -0.94 20.06 2.63
CA ILE A 194 -1.71 19.44 3.71
C ILE A 194 -2.80 20.42 4.09
N ALA A 195 -4.05 19.97 4.13
CA ALA A 195 -5.12 20.78 4.67
C ALA A 195 -6.15 19.93 5.44
N SER A 196 -6.78 20.51 6.45
CA SER A 196 -7.65 19.76 7.34
C SER A 196 -8.64 20.67 8.07
N ARG A 197 -9.78 20.10 8.44
CA ARG A 197 -10.76 20.71 9.34
C ARG A 197 -11.37 19.62 10.21
N ARG A 198 -11.55 19.91 11.50
CA ARG A 198 -12.08 18.96 12.49
C ARG A 198 -13.46 18.42 12.08
N TYR A 199 -13.71 17.13 12.35
CA TYR A 199 -14.92 16.41 11.96
C TYR A 199 -16.24 17.04 12.45
N ASP A 200 -16.20 17.74 13.58
CA ASP A 200 -17.33 18.44 14.21
C ASP A 200 -17.61 19.82 13.59
N GLY A 201 -16.82 20.23 12.60
CA GLY A 201 -16.96 21.52 11.92
C GLY A 201 -16.49 22.71 12.75
N THR A 202 -15.97 22.49 13.95
CA THR A 202 -15.46 23.56 14.81
C THR A 202 -14.11 24.08 14.29
N GLY A 203 -13.86 25.38 14.52
CA GLY A 203 -12.66 26.05 14.05
C GLY A 203 -12.57 26.21 12.53
N GLU A 204 -11.44 26.73 12.08
CA GLU A 204 -11.18 27.04 10.68
C GLU A 204 -10.59 25.86 9.91
N PHE A 205 -10.66 25.94 8.58
CA PHE A 205 -9.91 25.07 7.69
C PHE A 205 -8.46 25.56 7.61
N GLY A 206 -7.52 24.74 8.06
CA GLY A 206 -6.09 25.04 8.04
C GLY A 206 -5.39 24.37 6.87
N PHE A 207 -4.35 25.00 6.35
CA PHE A 207 -3.49 24.40 5.33
C PHE A 207 -2.02 24.74 5.53
N THR A 208 -1.13 23.93 4.96
CA THR A 208 0.30 24.22 4.89
C THR A 208 0.93 23.48 3.72
N LEU A 209 1.94 24.08 3.11
CA LEU A 209 2.75 23.46 2.07
C LEU A 209 4.07 22.99 2.71
N THR A 210 4.45 21.74 2.52
CA THR A 210 5.79 21.25 2.86
C THR A 210 6.71 21.31 1.66
N ARG A 211 8.01 21.49 1.86
CA ARG A 211 9.04 21.41 0.82
C ARG A 211 10.37 20.89 1.36
N LYS A 212 11.25 20.47 0.46
CA LYS A 212 12.69 20.32 0.70
C LYS A 212 13.32 21.71 0.62
N HIS A 213 14.04 22.12 1.66
CA HIS A 213 14.71 23.42 1.67
C HIS A 213 15.77 23.48 0.57
N GLN A 214 15.79 24.59 -0.17
CA GLN A 214 16.81 24.87 -1.16
C GLN A 214 17.91 25.67 -0.47
N LEU A 215 19.06 25.04 -0.22
CA LEU A 215 20.19 25.70 0.42
C LEU A 215 20.62 26.91 -0.41
N ARG A 216 20.88 28.02 0.27
CA ARG A 216 21.50 29.20 -0.33
C ARG A 216 23.00 28.98 -0.44
N ALA A 217 23.66 29.75 -1.32
CA ALA A 217 25.09 29.61 -1.58
C ALA A 217 25.99 29.78 -0.33
N ASP A 218 25.55 30.60 0.63
CA ASP A 218 26.20 30.73 1.94
C ASP A 218 25.99 29.48 2.81
N GLU A 219 24.77 28.93 2.84
CA GLU A 219 24.43 27.73 3.60
C GLU A 219 25.11 26.45 3.07
N GLU A 220 25.37 26.36 1.77
CA GLU A 220 26.05 25.21 1.16
C GLU A 220 27.48 24.99 1.69
N ASN A 221 28.14 26.07 2.14
CA ASN A 221 29.49 25.97 2.72
C ASN A 221 29.48 25.40 4.14
N ASP A 222 28.39 25.64 4.89
CA ASP A 222 28.31 25.31 6.32
C ASP A 222 27.47 24.06 6.61
N LYS A 223 26.46 23.77 5.78
CA LYS A 223 25.50 22.68 5.99
C LYS A 223 25.78 21.51 5.06
N LYS A 224 26.07 20.34 5.68
CA LYS A 224 26.28 19.08 4.95
C LYS A 224 24.99 18.47 4.37
N ASN A 225 23.84 18.78 4.95
CA ASN A 225 22.54 18.27 4.52
C ASN A 225 21.50 19.41 4.54
N THR A 226 20.53 19.33 3.63
CA THR A 226 19.32 20.16 3.71
C THR A 226 18.29 19.55 4.68
N TRP A 227 17.16 20.21 4.88
CA TRP A 227 16.03 19.74 5.70
C TRP A 227 14.70 19.85 4.93
N TYR A 228 13.64 19.36 5.56
CA TYR A 228 12.27 19.58 5.10
C TYR A 228 11.58 20.59 6.02
N GLU A 229 10.73 21.43 5.45
CA GLU A 229 10.06 22.51 6.16
C GLU A 229 8.62 22.67 5.71
N TYR A 230 7.81 23.39 6.51
CA TYR A 230 6.41 23.67 6.22
C TYR A 230 6.08 25.15 6.36
N PHE A 231 5.11 25.58 5.56
CA PHE A 231 4.70 26.97 5.43
C PHE A 231 3.78 27.42 6.58
N THR A 232 4.02 28.64 7.06
CA THR A 232 3.28 29.34 8.11
C THR A 232 3.11 30.81 7.74
N VAL A 233 2.15 31.51 8.34
CA VAL A 233 2.00 32.97 8.22
C VAL A 233 1.99 33.54 9.62
N GLY A 234 2.92 34.45 9.94
CA GLY A 234 3.07 34.99 11.30
C GLY A 234 3.33 33.89 12.34
N GLY A 235 4.04 32.83 11.95
CA GLY A 235 4.38 31.69 12.80
C GLY A 235 3.21 30.74 13.12
N ARG A 236 2.05 30.91 12.48
CA ARG A 236 0.86 30.05 12.63
C ARG A 236 0.52 29.35 11.32
N ILE A 237 -0.18 28.22 11.40
CA ILE A 237 -0.74 27.55 10.22
C ILE A 237 -1.80 28.48 9.60
N PRO A 238 -1.69 28.85 8.31
CA PRO A 238 -2.69 29.69 7.67
C PRO A 238 -4.03 28.96 7.63
N SER A 239 -5.09 29.70 7.95
CA SER A 239 -6.44 29.16 8.04
C SER A 239 -7.48 30.19 7.63
N PHE A 240 -8.65 29.69 7.23
CA PHE A 240 -9.80 30.52 6.86
C PHE A 240 -11.12 29.76 7.12
N PRO A 241 -12.23 30.48 7.33
CA PRO A 241 -13.52 29.85 7.57
C PRO A 241 -14.09 29.24 6.30
N ILE A 242 -14.75 28.08 6.43
CA ILE A 242 -15.49 27.42 5.35
C ILE A 242 -16.79 26.83 5.88
N THR A 243 -17.79 26.74 5.01
CA THR A 243 -18.90 25.78 5.20
C THR A 243 -18.56 24.50 4.45
N ASP A 244 -18.23 24.64 3.17
CA ASP A 244 -17.73 23.62 2.28
C ASP A 244 -16.74 24.21 1.25
N LEU A 245 -16.00 23.33 0.55
CA LEU A 245 -15.13 23.67 -0.57
C LEU A 245 -15.29 22.67 -1.72
N ASP A 246 -15.18 23.17 -2.95
CA ASP A 246 -15.01 22.32 -4.12
C ASP A 246 -13.54 21.98 -4.29
N LEU A 247 -13.17 20.75 -3.98
CA LEU A 247 -11.80 20.25 -4.17
C LEU A 247 -11.73 19.19 -5.27
N GLY A 248 -12.79 19.06 -6.08
CA GLY A 248 -12.89 18.01 -7.11
C GLY A 248 -12.97 16.60 -6.53
N LEU A 249 -13.49 16.45 -5.30
CA LEU A 249 -13.72 15.14 -4.69
C LEU A 249 -14.86 14.42 -5.43
N HIS A 250 -14.76 13.11 -5.56
CA HIS A 250 -15.78 12.31 -6.21
C HIS A 250 -17.06 12.28 -5.37
N ASN A 251 -18.19 12.62 -6.00
CA ASN A 251 -19.54 12.63 -5.42
C ASN A 251 -19.71 13.43 -4.12
N ARG A 252 -18.81 14.37 -3.81
CA ARG A 252 -18.94 15.19 -2.60
C ARG A 252 -18.16 16.49 -2.65
N ARG A 253 -18.55 17.42 -1.78
CA ARG A 253 -17.78 18.62 -1.47
C ARG A 253 -17.03 18.40 -0.16
N PHE A 254 -15.89 19.06 0.00
CA PHE A 254 -15.13 19.00 1.25
C PHE A 254 -15.85 19.80 2.33
N THR A 255 -16.09 19.20 3.49
CA THR A 255 -16.64 19.91 4.66
C THR A 255 -15.73 19.78 5.86
N THR A 256 -15.26 18.56 6.13
CA THR A 256 -14.40 18.16 7.25
C THR A 256 -13.48 17.00 6.84
N GLY A 257 -12.51 16.67 7.70
CA GLY A 257 -11.52 15.63 7.46
C GLY A 257 -10.19 16.21 6.99
N THR A 258 -9.41 15.43 6.26
CA THR A 258 -8.08 15.83 5.79
C THR A 258 -7.95 15.63 4.28
N VAL A 259 -7.26 16.55 3.64
CA VAL A 259 -6.86 16.46 2.23
C VAL A 259 -5.36 16.67 2.12
N LEU A 260 -4.70 15.78 1.38
CA LEU A 260 -3.28 15.86 1.07
C LEU A 260 -3.15 15.92 -0.45
N LYS A 261 -2.32 16.83 -0.97
CA LYS A 261 -1.92 16.80 -2.38
C LYS A 261 -0.43 16.59 -2.50
N LEU A 262 -0.06 15.47 -3.09
CA LEU A 262 1.31 15.08 -3.40
C LEU A 262 1.61 15.51 -4.83
N TYR A 263 2.49 16.50 -5.01
CA TYR A 263 2.76 17.05 -6.33
C TYR A 263 3.79 16.22 -7.08
N SER A 264 3.55 15.96 -8.37
CA SER A 264 4.48 15.24 -9.26
C SER A 264 5.01 13.93 -8.64
N TYR A 265 4.12 13.11 -8.09
CA TYR A 265 4.46 11.92 -7.33
C TYR A 265 5.13 10.84 -8.21
N LYS A 266 6.29 10.37 -7.79
CA LYS A 266 7.13 9.42 -8.52
C LYS A 266 6.64 7.98 -8.33
N LEU A 267 5.60 7.62 -9.06
CA LEU A 267 5.13 6.24 -9.14
C LEU A 267 6.12 5.35 -9.94
N PRO A 268 6.26 4.07 -9.58
CA PRO A 268 7.11 3.16 -10.32
C PRO A 268 6.52 2.86 -11.70
N GLU A 269 7.36 2.38 -12.60
CA GLU A 269 6.92 2.03 -13.95
C GLU A 269 5.78 1.00 -13.91
N GLY A 270 4.79 1.19 -14.78
CA GLY A 270 3.62 0.31 -14.83
C GLY A 270 2.68 0.45 -13.62
N SER A 271 2.67 1.61 -12.94
CA SER A 271 1.71 2.02 -11.90
C SER A 271 1.00 3.35 -12.22
N ARG A 272 0.91 3.73 -13.50
CA ARG A 272 0.49 5.09 -13.93
C ARG A 272 -1.00 5.36 -13.79
N MET A 273 -1.84 4.35 -13.94
CA MET A 273 -3.29 4.46 -13.78
C MET A 273 -3.70 4.03 -12.37
N VAL A 274 -4.31 4.94 -11.61
CA VAL A 274 -4.61 4.70 -10.19
C VAL A 274 -5.68 3.62 -10.01
N THR A 275 -6.69 3.60 -10.88
CA THR A 275 -7.80 2.63 -10.82
C THR A 275 -7.44 1.21 -11.25
N ARG A 276 -6.28 1.00 -11.88
CA ARG A 276 -5.88 -0.33 -12.38
C ARG A 276 -4.50 -0.72 -11.91
N ASP A 277 -3.49 0.02 -12.31
CA ASP A 277 -2.11 -0.40 -12.19
C ASP A 277 -1.61 -0.22 -10.75
N LEU A 278 -1.72 1.01 -10.21
CA LEU A 278 -1.47 1.26 -8.79
C LEU A 278 -2.49 0.52 -7.91
N GLY A 279 -3.76 0.49 -8.32
CA GLY A 279 -4.82 -0.22 -7.60
C GLY A 279 -4.52 -1.71 -7.38
N ARG A 280 -3.85 -2.39 -8.32
CA ARG A 280 -3.39 -3.78 -8.11
C ARG A 280 -2.33 -3.86 -7.02
N SER A 281 -1.29 -3.02 -7.08
CA SER A 281 -0.27 -3.00 -6.04
C SER A 281 -0.83 -2.63 -4.67
N LEU A 282 -1.73 -1.63 -4.61
CA LEU A 282 -2.41 -1.26 -3.37
C LEU A 282 -3.24 -2.41 -2.80
N ASN A 283 -3.93 -3.21 -3.63
CA ASN A 283 -4.63 -4.41 -3.15
C ASN A 283 -3.67 -5.45 -2.56
N GLU A 284 -2.46 -5.59 -3.12
CA GLU A 284 -1.47 -6.54 -2.57
C GLU A 284 -0.98 -6.08 -1.19
N TYR A 285 -0.71 -4.79 -1.00
CA TYR A 285 -0.27 -4.25 0.30
C TYR A 285 -1.40 -4.11 1.32
N LEU A 286 -2.61 -3.78 0.87
CA LEU A 286 -3.83 -3.77 1.67
C LEU A 286 -4.58 -5.07 1.37
N PHE A 287 -4.10 -6.20 1.90
CA PHE A 287 -4.67 -7.51 1.59
C PHE A 287 -6.15 -7.62 2.00
N ASP A 288 -6.49 -7.12 3.19
CA ASP A 288 -7.83 -7.13 3.77
C ASP A 288 -8.09 -5.84 4.59
N PRO A 289 -8.11 -4.65 3.95
CA PRO A 289 -8.18 -3.39 4.67
C PRO A 289 -9.50 -3.27 5.44
N ALA A 290 -9.44 -2.65 6.62
CA ALA A 290 -10.61 -2.48 7.48
C ALA A 290 -11.74 -1.65 6.83
N LEU A 291 -11.42 -0.74 5.92
CA LEU A 291 -12.39 0.08 5.19
C LEU A 291 -12.10 0.07 3.67
N PRO A 292 -13.14 0.03 2.82
CA PRO A 292 -13.00 0.30 1.38
C PRO A 292 -12.49 1.72 1.11
N LEU A 293 -11.79 1.88 -0.02
CA LEU A 293 -11.33 3.18 -0.51
C LEU A 293 -11.60 3.33 -2.01
N LEU A 294 -11.78 4.57 -2.47
CA LEU A 294 -12.08 4.89 -3.85
C LEU A 294 -10.84 5.39 -4.58
N THR A 295 -10.53 4.76 -5.70
CA THR A 295 -9.53 5.25 -6.64
C THR A 295 -10.21 5.97 -7.79
N VAL A 296 -9.71 7.16 -8.14
CA VAL A 296 -10.33 8.03 -9.13
C VAL A 296 -9.27 8.55 -10.10
N GLU A 297 -9.60 8.42 -11.37
CA GLU A 297 -8.90 8.98 -12.51
C GLU A 297 -9.69 10.13 -13.11
N THR A 298 -9.01 10.95 -13.89
CA THR A 298 -9.58 12.16 -14.51
C THR A 298 -9.69 11.99 -16.02
N LYS A 299 -10.69 12.64 -16.63
CA LYS A 299 -10.89 12.61 -18.10
C LYS A 299 -9.74 13.29 -18.83
N GLU A 300 -9.10 14.25 -18.18
CA GLU A 300 -7.91 14.95 -18.63
C GLU A 300 -6.74 13.97 -18.82
N ARG A 301 -6.57 13.00 -17.89
CA ARG A 301 -5.51 11.99 -17.96
C ARG A 301 -5.84 10.85 -18.90
N TYR A 302 -7.09 10.38 -18.88
CA TYR A 302 -7.53 9.21 -19.65
C TYR A 302 -8.88 9.48 -20.35
N PRO A 303 -8.90 10.29 -21.43
CA PRO A 303 -10.15 10.77 -22.04
C PRO A 303 -11.01 9.64 -22.65
N LYS A 304 -10.34 8.59 -23.15
CA LYS A 304 -10.99 7.44 -23.79
C LYS A 304 -11.43 6.36 -22.81
N ASP A 305 -10.98 6.41 -21.56
CA ASP A 305 -11.32 5.39 -20.57
C ASP A 305 -12.71 5.65 -19.97
N ARG A 306 -13.48 4.59 -19.78
CA ARG A 306 -14.83 4.63 -19.22
C ARG A 306 -14.86 4.21 -17.75
N ALA A 307 -13.81 3.55 -17.25
CA ALA A 307 -13.67 3.07 -15.89
C ALA A 307 -12.68 3.96 -15.11
N LEU A 308 -13.05 5.23 -14.97
CA LEU A 308 -12.25 6.23 -14.25
C LEU A 308 -12.41 6.15 -12.73
N GLU A 309 -13.28 5.27 -12.24
CA GLU A 309 -13.47 5.06 -10.81
C GLU A 309 -13.42 3.57 -10.50
N ARG A 310 -12.79 3.23 -9.39
CA ARG A 310 -12.77 1.87 -8.89
C ARG A 310 -12.66 1.82 -7.38
N VAL A 311 -13.52 1.02 -6.77
CA VAL A 311 -13.42 0.69 -5.35
C VAL A 311 -12.29 -0.32 -5.15
N LEU A 312 -11.42 -0.01 -4.21
CA LEU A 312 -10.39 -0.90 -3.68
C LEU A 312 -10.86 -1.41 -2.32
N TYR A 313 -10.87 -2.73 -2.16
CA TYR A 313 -11.24 -3.37 -0.90
C TYR A 313 -10.44 -4.66 -0.70
N GLY A 314 -9.14 -4.54 -0.95
CA GLY A 314 -8.15 -5.57 -0.75
C GLY A 314 -8.13 -6.74 -1.72
N LEU A 315 -7.00 -7.44 -1.71
CA LEU A 315 -6.77 -8.61 -2.56
C LEU A 315 -7.64 -9.80 -2.16
N LYS A 316 -7.90 -9.99 -0.86
CA LYS A 316 -8.70 -11.10 -0.33
C LYS A 316 -10.06 -11.21 -1.01
N GLN A 317 -10.77 -10.09 -1.14
CA GLN A 317 -12.07 -9.99 -1.80
C GLN A 317 -12.05 -10.43 -3.27
N ARG A 318 -10.90 -10.28 -3.94
CA ARG A 318 -10.73 -10.74 -5.33
C ARG A 318 -10.42 -12.24 -5.40
N LEU A 319 -9.77 -12.79 -4.38
CA LEU A 319 -9.38 -14.19 -4.29
C LEU A 319 -10.56 -15.08 -3.89
N GLU A 320 -11.38 -14.63 -2.94
CA GLU A 320 -12.48 -15.39 -2.33
C GLU A 320 -13.84 -15.20 -3.05
N LYS A 321 -13.83 -14.54 -4.22
CA LYS A 321 -15.04 -14.40 -5.04
C LYS A 321 -15.55 -15.80 -5.46
N GLN A 322 -16.82 -16.09 -5.20
CA GLN A 322 -17.44 -17.40 -5.47
C GLN A 322 -17.20 -17.90 -6.91
N ASP A 323 -17.33 -17.02 -7.91
CA ASP A 323 -17.08 -17.35 -9.33
C ASP A 323 -15.66 -16.97 -9.79
N SER A 324 -14.64 -17.30 -8.99
CA SER A 324 -13.26 -16.96 -9.35
C SER A 324 -12.79 -17.76 -10.56
N LYS A 325 -12.61 -17.07 -11.70
CA LYS A 325 -11.98 -17.64 -12.91
C LYS A 325 -10.48 -17.92 -12.75
N TYR A 326 -9.87 -17.49 -11.64
CA TYR A 326 -8.43 -17.54 -11.41
C TYR A 326 -8.05 -18.56 -10.34
N VAL A 327 -8.78 -18.60 -9.22
CA VAL A 327 -8.50 -19.52 -8.12
C VAL A 327 -9.12 -20.88 -8.43
N GLU A 328 -8.30 -21.94 -8.36
CA GLU A 328 -8.73 -23.33 -8.48
C GLU A 328 -9.27 -23.83 -7.15
N THR A 329 -8.52 -23.57 -6.08
CA THR A 329 -8.86 -23.99 -4.73
C THR A 329 -8.16 -23.09 -3.71
N SER A 330 -8.73 -23.00 -2.52
CA SER A 330 -8.10 -22.40 -1.36
C SER A 330 -8.34 -23.26 -0.13
N PHE A 331 -7.45 -23.12 0.85
CA PHE A 331 -7.64 -23.73 2.16
C PHE A 331 -6.92 -22.92 3.23
N THR A 332 -7.40 -23.05 4.45
CA THR A 332 -6.89 -22.33 5.62
C THR A 332 -6.47 -23.32 6.70
N GLU A 333 -5.36 -23.02 7.34
CA GLU A 333 -4.84 -23.73 8.51
C GLU A 333 -4.61 -22.72 9.64
N ASP A 334 -5.20 -23.01 10.80
CA ASP A 334 -5.01 -22.22 12.02
C ASP A 334 -3.92 -22.88 12.87
N PHE A 335 -2.94 -22.08 13.30
CA PHE A 335 -1.84 -22.53 14.12
C PHE A 335 -1.81 -21.74 15.43
N GLN A 336 -1.65 -22.49 16.52
CA GLN A 336 -1.43 -21.94 17.86
C GLN A 336 -0.14 -22.53 18.41
N THR A 337 0.82 -21.69 18.75
CA THR A 337 2.06 -22.11 19.42
C THR A 337 2.33 -21.26 20.65
N ARG A 338 3.19 -21.76 21.54
CA ARG A 338 3.58 -21.01 22.74
C ARG A 338 4.59 -19.92 22.39
N GLU A 339 5.35 -20.14 21.33
CA GLU A 339 6.51 -19.34 20.92
C GLU A 339 6.10 -18.04 20.23
N PHE A 340 5.17 -18.12 19.26
CA PHE A 340 4.75 -16.95 18.48
C PHE A 340 3.28 -16.59 18.63
N GLY A 341 2.46 -17.44 19.25
CA GLY A 341 1.02 -17.18 19.47
C GLY A 341 0.14 -17.76 18.35
N ALA A 342 -0.96 -17.06 18.04
CA ALA A 342 -1.93 -17.50 17.05
C ALA A 342 -1.59 -16.93 15.67
N MET A 343 -1.64 -17.76 14.64
CA MET A 343 -1.64 -17.30 13.25
C MET A 343 -2.63 -18.10 12.41
N ARG A 344 -3.16 -17.45 11.37
CA ARG A 344 -3.98 -18.09 10.34
C ARG A 344 -3.24 -18.06 9.02
N VAL A 345 -3.09 -19.22 8.38
CA VAL A 345 -2.43 -19.34 7.08
C VAL A 345 -3.44 -19.77 6.03
N THR A 346 -3.63 -18.97 5.00
CA THR A 346 -4.51 -19.29 3.86
C THR A 346 -3.68 -19.45 2.59
N CYS A 347 -3.81 -20.59 1.93
CA CYS A 347 -3.20 -20.86 0.64
C CYS A 347 -4.23 -20.70 -0.48
N TYR A 348 -3.93 -19.86 -1.47
CA TYR A 348 -4.72 -19.70 -2.69
C TYR A 348 -3.96 -20.29 -3.87
N VAL A 349 -4.54 -21.30 -4.50
CA VAL A 349 -3.94 -22.01 -5.64
C VAL A 349 -4.65 -21.60 -6.91
N PHE A 350 -3.92 -21.01 -7.84
CA PHE A 350 -4.42 -20.51 -9.10
C PHE A 350 -4.45 -21.60 -10.17
N ARG A 351 -5.46 -21.53 -11.06
CA ARG A 351 -5.62 -22.41 -12.21
C ARG A 351 -4.43 -22.31 -13.15
N THR A 352 -3.98 -23.45 -13.67
CA THR A 352 -2.92 -23.52 -14.69
C THR A 352 -3.36 -22.92 -16.03
N LYS A 353 -4.66 -23.00 -16.33
CA LYS A 353 -5.27 -22.45 -17.54
C LYS A 353 -6.56 -21.73 -17.18
N VAL A 354 -6.62 -20.45 -17.51
CA VAL A 354 -7.83 -19.64 -17.46
C VAL A 354 -8.61 -19.88 -18.76
N GLU A 355 -9.93 -19.96 -18.66
CA GLU A 355 -10.80 -20.17 -19.82
C GLU A 355 -10.54 -19.15 -20.93
N GLY A 356 -10.50 -19.61 -22.18
CA GLY A 356 -10.22 -18.79 -23.35
C GLY A 356 -8.77 -18.32 -23.49
N LYS A 357 -7.82 -18.82 -22.67
CA LYS A 357 -6.40 -18.46 -22.73
C LYS A 357 -5.49 -19.68 -22.86
N THR A 358 -4.33 -19.49 -23.47
CA THR A 358 -3.22 -20.46 -23.39
C THR A 358 -2.64 -20.51 -21.97
N VAL A 359 -1.87 -21.55 -21.64
CA VAL A 359 -1.18 -21.66 -20.34
C VAL A 359 -0.23 -20.46 -20.13
N LYS A 360 0.49 -20.05 -21.18
CA LYS A 360 1.41 -18.90 -21.12
C LYS A 360 0.68 -17.59 -20.82
N GLU A 361 -0.44 -17.34 -21.50
CA GLU A 361 -1.25 -16.14 -21.27
C GLU A 361 -1.95 -16.16 -19.92
N SER A 362 -2.40 -17.33 -19.47
CA SER A 362 -3.00 -17.53 -18.15
C SER A 362 -2.00 -17.18 -17.06
N ASN A 363 -0.79 -17.74 -17.13
CA ASN A 363 0.30 -17.44 -16.20
C ASN A 363 0.64 -15.95 -16.20
N LYS A 364 0.82 -15.34 -17.37
CA LYS A 364 1.09 -13.89 -17.47
C LYS A 364 -0.02 -13.07 -16.84
N THR A 365 -1.29 -13.41 -17.11
CA THR A 365 -2.44 -12.70 -16.54
C THR A 365 -2.48 -12.83 -15.02
N ILE A 366 -2.27 -14.02 -14.48
CA ILE A 366 -2.25 -14.25 -13.03
C ILE A 366 -1.13 -13.45 -12.37
N GLN A 367 0.07 -13.47 -12.96
CA GLN A 367 1.22 -12.71 -12.48
C GLN A 367 0.94 -11.20 -12.50
N ASP A 368 0.40 -10.68 -13.60
CA ASP A 368 0.09 -9.25 -13.75
C ASP A 368 -1.05 -8.78 -12.82
N GLU A 369 -1.98 -9.67 -12.42
CA GLU A 369 -3.17 -9.35 -11.62
C GLU A 369 -3.02 -9.55 -10.10
N PHE A 370 -2.17 -10.49 -9.67
CA PHE A 370 -2.07 -10.95 -8.27
C PHE A 370 -0.64 -11.01 -7.70
N PHE A 371 0.39 -10.87 -8.55
CA PHE A 371 1.80 -10.93 -8.14
C PHE A 371 2.61 -9.78 -8.76
N LYS A 372 1.99 -8.60 -8.89
CA LYS A 372 2.58 -7.41 -9.53
C LYS A 372 3.90 -7.03 -8.86
N ASN A 373 3.99 -7.19 -7.54
CA ASN A 373 5.20 -6.89 -6.77
C ASN A 373 6.00 -8.16 -6.39
N ASN A 374 5.76 -9.29 -7.06
CA ASN A 374 6.42 -10.59 -6.81
C ASN A 374 6.29 -11.06 -5.34
N MET A 375 5.17 -10.72 -4.69
CA MET A 375 4.88 -11.13 -3.32
C MET A 375 4.07 -12.43 -3.33
N ALA A 376 4.71 -13.56 -3.02
CA ALA A 376 4.09 -14.89 -3.06
C ALA A 376 3.68 -15.40 -1.67
N VAL A 377 4.34 -14.91 -0.62
CA VAL A 377 3.91 -15.11 0.77
C VAL A 377 3.73 -13.73 1.40
N LEU A 378 2.53 -13.43 1.87
CA LEU A 378 2.15 -12.15 2.47
C LEU A 378 2.05 -12.31 3.98
N PHE A 379 2.76 -11.48 4.73
CA PHE A 379 2.64 -11.42 6.19
C PHE A 379 1.88 -10.14 6.55
N ALA A 380 0.63 -10.30 6.98
CA ALA A 380 -0.26 -9.17 7.21
C ALA A 380 -0.56 -8.96 8.69
N MET A 381 -0.81 -7.71 9.06
CA MET A 381 -1.29 -7.30 10.38
C MET A 381 -2.48 -6.38 10.21
N ASN A 382 -3.62 -6.71 10.85
CA ASN A 382 -4.88 -5.99 10.66
C ASN A 382 -5.18 -5.76 9.17
N GLY A 383 -4.91 -6.77 8.33
CA GLY A 383 -5.17 -6.74 6.89
C GLY A 383 -4.18 -5.95 6.03
N GLN A 384 -3.17 -5.28 6.60
CA GLN A 384 -2.08 -4.64 5.85
C GLN A 384 -0.85 -5.55 5.83
N VAL A 385 -0.24 -5.77 4.66
CA VAL A 385 1.02 -6.50 4.51
C VAL A 385 2.17 -5.68 5.07
N HIS A 386 2.92 -6.27 6.01
CA HIS A 386 4.09 -5.66 6.67
C HIS A 386 5.41 -6.35 6.29
N GLY A 387 5.33 -7.40 5.46
CA GLY A 387 6.48 -8.07 4.86
C GLY A 387 6.02 -9.18 3.91
N SER A 388 6.91 -9.62 3.04
CA SER A 388 6.60 -10.70 2.09
C SER A 388 7.81 -11.57 1.77
N TYR A 389 7.54 -12.77 1.26
CA TYR A 389 8.53 -13.57 0.54
C TYR A 389 8.15 -13.69 -0.94
N SER A 390 9.19 -13.82 -1.77
CA SER A 390 9.03 -14.13 -3.19
C SER A 390 8.70 -15.61 -3.43
N SER A 391 8.47 -15.96 -4.70
CA SER A 391 8.28 -17.35 -5.14
C SER A 391 9.47 -18.28 -4.84
N GLU A 392 10.60 -17.73 -4.38
CA GLU A 392 11.72 -18.52 -3.85
C GLU A 392 11.30 -19.37 -2.64
N PHE A 393 10.43 -18.86 -1.77
CA PHE A 393 9.93 -19.63 -0.63
C PHE A 393 9.28 -20.94 -1.10
N ILE A 394 8.45 -20.85 -2.14
CA ILE A 394 7.71 -21.98 -2.71
C ILE A 394 8.67 -22.99 -3.36
N THR A 395 9.63 -22.50 -4.13
CA THR A 395 10.54 -23.38 -4.91
C THR A 395 11.66 -23.98 -4.08
N ARG A 396 12.27 -23.22 -3.15
CA ARG A 396 13.43 -23.67 -2.38
C ARG A 396 13.05 -24.28 -1.04
N ALA A 397 12.13 -23.66 -0.30
CA ALA A 397 11.77 -24.15 1.03
C ALA A 397 10.70 -25.24 0.94
N LEU A 398 9.62 -25.02 0.19
CA LEU A 398 8.57 -26.02 0.04
C LEU A 398 8.89 -27.10 -1.01
N LYS A 399 9.83 -26.83 -1.93
CA LYS A 399 10.19 -27.71 -3.06
C LYS A 399 9.03 -27.99 -4.03
N LEU A 400 8.13 -27.02 -4.20
CA LEU A 400 6.92 -27.13 -5.03
C LEU A 400 7.06 -26.31 -6.32
N SER A 401 7.91 -26.77 -7.24
CA SER A 401 8.29 -26.01 -8.42
C SER A 401 7.14 -25.76 -9.40
N LEU A 402 6.17 -26.68 -9.50
CA LEU A 402 5.00 -26.53 -10.37
C LEU A 402 3.97 -25.55 -9.79
N LEU A 403 4.07 -25.18 -8.51
CA LEU A 403 3.26 -24.17 -7.86
C LEU A 403 3.88 -22.76 -7.85
N LYS A 404 5.13 -22.59 -8.30
CA LYS A 404 5.91 -21.33 -8.22
C LYS A 404 5.12 -20.07 -8.59
N ASN A 405 4.37 -20.12 -9.70
CA ASN A 405 3.69 -18.95 -10.29
C ASN A 405 2.18 -18.93 -10.05
N SER A 406 1.70 -19.78 -9.14
CA SER A 406 0.26 -20.07 -8.99
C SER A 406 -0.12 -20.38 -7.56
N LEU A 407 0.72 -20.03 -6.60
CA LEU A 407 0.44 -20.19 -5.18
C LEU A 407 0.72 -18.86 -4.50
N LEU A 408 -0.32 -18.33 -3.86
CA LEU A 408 -0.24 -17.20 -2.96
C LEU A 408 -0.53 -17.71 -1.55
N ILE A 409 0.34 -17.39 -0.60
CA ILE A 409 0.19 -17.77 0.80
C ILE A 409 -0.03 -16.48 1.59
N HIS A 410 -1.14 -16.39 2.30
CA HIS A 410 -1.40 -15.30 3.23
C HIS A 410 -1.21 -15.80 4.66
N VAL A 411 -0.41 -15.10 5.44
CA VAL A 411 -0.14 -15.36 6.86
C VAL A 411 -0.68 -14.16 7.66
N ASP A 412 -1.77 -14.37 8.38
CA ASP A 412 -2.33 -13.38 9.28
C ASP A 412 -1.55 -13.39 10.60
N CYS A 413 -0.80 -12.32 10.82
CA CYS A 413 0.06 -12.11 11.97
C CYS A 413 -0.58 -11.22 13.05
N THR A 414 -1.88 -10.91 12.94
CA THR A 414 -2.58 -9.99 13.85
C THR A 414 -2.55 -10.46 15.31
N HIS A 415 -2.64 -11.77 15.51
CA HIS A 415 -2.71 -12.39 16.84
C HIS A 415 -1.38 -13.02 17.30
N LEU A 416 -0.26 -12.67 16.64
CA LEU A 416 1.06 -13.03 17.14
C LEU A 416 1.34 -12.32 18.47
N LEU A 417 2.15 -12.96 19.32
CA LEU A 417 2.60 -12.38 20.59
C LEU A 417 3.34 -11.05 20.33
N PRO A 418 3.09 -9.99 21.12
CA PRO A 418 3.70 -8.68 20.90
C PRO A 418 5.22 -8.70 20.82
N LYS A 419 5.88 -9.53 21.64
CA LYS A 419 7.34 -9.71 21.64
C LYS A 419 7.83 -10.28 20.31
N PHE A 420 7.24 -11.38 19.86
CA PHE A 420 7.60 -12.04 18.60
C PHE A 420 7.36 -11.11 17.41
N ARG A 421 6.21 -10.43 17.40
CA ARG A 421 5.85 -9.44 16.38
C ARG A 421 6.84 -8.28 16.31
N GLY A 422 7.33 -7.83 17.47
CA GLY A 422 8.33 -6.77 17.59
C GLY A 422 9.65 -7.12 16.90
N GLU A 423 10.04 -8.39 16.89
CA GLU A 423 11.24 -8.89 16.21
C GLU A 423 11.00 -9.41 14.79
N LEU A 424 9.75 -9.51 14.36
CA LEU A 424 9.39 -9.95 13.01
C LEU A 424 9.33 -8.79 12.00
N PHE A 425 8.72 -7.66 12.37
CA PHE A 425 8.41 -6.57 11.43
C PHE A 425 9.30 -5.35 11.60
N MET A 426 9.61 -4.69 10.48
CA MET A 426 10.26 -3.38 10.46
C MET A 426 9.24 -2.26 10.47
N GLY A 427 9.62 -1.08 10.97
CA GLY A 427 8.76 0.11 10.92
C GLY A 427 8.41 0.56 9.50
N SER A 428 9.25 0.23 8.52
CA SER A 428 9.05 0.54 7.09
C SER A 428 8.03 -0.36 6.39
N ARG A 429 7.67 -1.52 6.96
CA ARG A 429 6.61 -2.44 6.46
C ARG A 429 6.83 -3.01 5.04
N ASP A 430 8.04 -2.89 4.50
CA ASP A 430 8.43 -3.40 3.18
C ASP A 430 9.02 -4.82 3.23
N ARG A 431 9.58 -5.22 4.37
CA ARG A 431 10.20 -6.53 4.57
C ARG A 431 10.15 -6.97 6.04
N LEU A 432 10.35 -8.27 6.24
CA LEU A 432 10.60 -8.83 7.57
C LEU A 432 12.01 -8.49 8.05
N LYS A 433 12.20 -8.40 9.35
CA LYS A 433 13.52 -8.29 9.98
C LYS A 433 14.33 -9.57 9.73
N GLU A 434 15.64 -9.42 9.69
CA GLU A 434 16.55 -10.56 9.79
C GLU A 434 16.78 -10.87 11.27
N GLY A 435 16.47 -12.10 11.70
CA GLY A 435 16.51 -12.47 13.11
C GLY A 435 16.08 -13.92 13.34
N GLU A 436 16.19 -14.36 14.59
CA GLU A 436 15.83 -15.73 14.98
C GLU A 436 14.33 -15.97 14.83
N GLU A 437 13.48 -15.01 15.21
CA GLU A 437 12.03 -15.08 15.08
C GLU A 437 11.59 -15.26 13.62
N THR A 438 12.19 -14.51 12.69
CA THR A 438 11.93 -14.68 11.26
C THR A 438 12.38 -16.05 10.75
N LYS A 439 13.56 -16.55 11.18
CA LYS A 439 14.03 -17.89 10.81
C LYS A 439 13.13 -18.98 11.37
N GLU A 440 12.67 -18.82 12.61
CA GLU A 440 11.78 -19.74 13.31
C GLU A 440 10.43 -19.82 12.60
N LEU A 441 9.78 -18.68 12.33
CA LEU A 441 8.53 -18.63 11.58
C LEU A 441 8.69 -19.25 10.19
N ARG A 442 9.80 -18.93 9.51
CA ARG A 442 10.11 -19.49 8.19
C ARG A 442 10.25 -21.01 8.24
N LYS A 443 10.94 -21.55 9.24
CA LYS A 443 11.11 -23.00 9.45
C LYS A 443 9.79 -23.67 9.79
N PHE A 444 8.98 -23.03 10.63
CA PHE A 444 7.64 -23.52 10.99
C PHE A 444 6.75 -23.64 9.75
N LEU A 445 6.63 -22.57 8.94
CA LEU A 445 5.83 -22.58 7.72
C LEU A 445 6.33 -23.62 6.72
N MET A 446 7.65 -23.76 6.57
CA MET A 446 8.24 -24.82 5.74
C MET A 446 7.83 -26.22 6.22
N ALA A 447 7.90 -26.46 7.53
CA ALA A 447 7.57 -27.75 8.12
C ALA A 447 6.07 -28.08 8.08
N GLN A 448 5.18 -27.08 8.15
CA GLN A 448 3.73 -27.30 8.08
C GLN A 448 3.23 -27.43 6.65
N LEU A 449 3.61 -26.50 5.77
CA LEU A 449 3.12 -26.44 4.39
C LEU A 449 3.85 -27.41 3.45
N GLY A 450 5.07 -27.81 3.81
CA GLY A 450 5.91 -28.74 3.03
C GLY A 450 5.78 -30.21 3.44
N LYS A 451 4.81 -30.58 4.28
CA LYS A 451 4.64 -31.96 4.76
C LYS A 451 4.40 -32.94 3.60
N PRO A 452 5.09 -34.09 3.57
CA PRO A 452 4.72 -35.17 2.66
C PRO A 452 3.26 -35.57 2.86
N GLY A 453 2.50 -35.68 1.77
CA GLY A 453 1.05 -35.96 1.83
C GLY A 453 0.19 -34.78 2.30
N GLY A 454 0.76 -33.60 2.55
CA GLY A 454 -0.03 -32.39 2.80
C GLY A 454 -0.73 -31.89 1.53
N ARG A 455 -1.73 -31.01 1.70
CA ARG A 455 -2.57 -30.51 0.59
C ARG A 455 -1.76 -29.91 -0.56
N LEU A 456 -0.72 -29.13 -0.27
CA LEU A 456 0.14 -28.56 -1.32
C LEU A 456 0.96 -29.62 -2.06
N ALA A 457 1.44 -30.65 -1.34
CA ALA A 457 2.18 -31.76 -1.95
C ALA A 457 1.28 -32.60 -2.87
N GLU A 458 0.02 -32.82 -2.48
CA GLU A 458 -0.99 -33.47 -3.31
C GLU A 458 -1.29 -32.66 -4.58
N LEU A 459 -1.42 -31.33 -4.46
CA LEU A 459 -1.66 -30.45 -5.61
C LEU A 459 -0.45 -30.40 -6.56
N GLU A 460 0.77 -30.36 -6.04
CA GLU A 460 2.00 -30.47 -6.85
C GLU A 460 2.05 -31.82 -7.59
N LYS A 461 1.73 -32.92 -6.90
CA LYS A 461 1.65 -34.26 -7.50
C LYS A 461 0.60 -34.30 -8.60
N LYS A 462 -0.61 -33.80 -8.35
CA LYS A 462 -1.70 -33.71 -9.35
C LYS A 462 -1.26 -32.96 -10.60
N ARG A 463 -0.52 -31.85 -10.46
CA ARG A 463 0.03 -31.10 -11.61
C ARG A 463 1.08 -31.90 -12.37
N LYS A 464 1.95 -32.60 -11.65
CA LYS A 464 2.96 -33.47 -12.25
C LYS A 464 2.33 -34.59 -13.06
N ASP A 465 1.28 -35.22 -12.52
CA ASP A 465 0.56 -36.32 -13.16
C ASP A 465 -0.21 -35.82 -14.40
N ALA A 466 -0.86 -34.65 -14.32
CA ALA A 466 -1.53 -34.04 -15.48
C ALA A 466 -0.56 -33.77 -16.65
N ILE A 467 0.64 -33.27 -16.35
CA ILE A 467 1.70 -33.06 -17.37
C ILE A 467 2.16 -34.39 -17.98
N ALA A 468 2.18 -35.47 -17.19
CA ALA A 468 2.57 -36.79 -17.67
C ALA A 468 1.51 -37.47 -18.55
N VAL A 469 0.23 -37.13 -18.36
CA VAL A 469 -0.90 -37.68 -19.14
C VAL A 469 -1.11 -36.91 -20.46
N ASP A 470 -0.90 -35.59 -20.48
CA ASP A 470 -0.95 -34.74 -21.70
C ASP A 470 0.24 -34.98 -22.67
N SER A 471 1.05 -36.01 -22.46
CA SER A 471 2.24 -36.33 -23.25
C SER A 471 1.94 -36.97 -24.62
N THR A 472 1.00 -36.39 -25.38
CA THR A 472 0.91 -36.59 -26.84
C THR A 472 1.74 -35.55 -27.61
N ASP A 473 2.14 -34.43 -26.98
CA ASP A 473 3.03 -33.41 -27.56
C ASP A 473 4.35 -33.26 -26.76
N ALA A 474 5.23 -34.26 -26.89
CA ALA A 474 6.48 -34.37 -26.14
C ALA A 474 7.56 -33.30 -26.49
N GLN A 475 7.44 -32.58 -27.60
CA GLN A 475 8.51 -31.66 -28.07
C GLN A 475 8.48 -30.27 -27.42
N ASP A 476 7.32 -29.73 -27.08
CA ASP A 476 7.22 -28.39 -26.48
C ASP A 476 7.47 -28.41 -24.96
N LEU A 477 7.24 -29.55 -24.31
CA LEU A 477 7.54 -29.78 -22.91
C LEU A 477 9.04 -29.83 -22.64
N LEU A 478 9.81 -30.52 -23.49
CA LEU A 478 11.28 -30.59 -23.35
C LEU A 478 11.89 -29.19 -23.39
N LYS A 479 11.47 -28.32 -24.32
CA LYS A 479 11.98 -26.94 -24.40
C LYS A 479 11.72 -26.12 -23.13
N ASN A 480 10.60 -26.34 -22.44
CA ASN A 480 10.24 -25.60 -21.23
C ASN A 480 10.93 -26.14 -19.97
N VAL A 481 11.20 -27.45 -19.92
CA VAL A 481 11.97 -28.07 -18.82
C VAL A 481 13.45 -27.72 -18.95
N THR A 482 14.02 -27.75 -20.15
CA THR A 482 15.44 -27.42 -20.37
C THR A 482 15.75 -25.94 -20.14
N LYS A 483 14.78 -25.02 -20.32
CA LYS A 483 14.97 -23.59 -20.02
C LYS A 483 15.00 -23.26 -18.52
N ASN A 484 14.43 -24.11 -17.67
CA ASN A 484 14.29 -23.85 -16.23
C ASN A 484 15.28 -24.63 -15.36
N LEU A 485 16.11 -25.48 -15.96
CA LEU A 485 17.12 -26.27 -15.26
C LEU A 485 18.49 -25.95 -15.87
N SER A 486 19.36 -25.31 -15.08
CA SER A 486 20.79 -25.18 -15.42
C SER A 486 21.45 -26.57 -15.28
N PHE A 487 21.41 -27.37 -16.33
CA PHE A 487 22.02 -28.71 -16.29
C PHE A 487 23.50 -28.70 -16.71
N ASN A 488 24.28 -29.45 -15.93
CA ASN A 488 25.65 -29.87 -16.21
C ASN A 488 25.68 -30.73 -17.50
N PRO A 489 26.57 -30.46 -18.48
CA PRO A 489 26.66 -31.15 -19.77
C PRO A 489 26.71 -32.68 -19.71
N GLU A 490 27.18 -33.28 -18.62
CA GLU A 490 27.25 -34.74 -18.49
C GLU A 490 25.90 -35.43 -18.33
N LEU A 491 24.92 -34.79 -17.68
CA LEU A 491 23.56 -35.33 -17.53
C LEU A 491 22.82 -35.42 -18.87
N LEU A 492 23.10 -34.50 -19.78
CA LEU A 492 22.57 -34.51 -21.15
C LEU A 492 23.13 -35.69 -21.98
N LYS A 493 24.42 -36.05 -21.79
CA LYS A 493 25.01 -37.25 -22.42
C LYS A 493 24.37 -38.55 -21.92
N LEU A 494 24.02 -38.60 -20.63
CA LEU A 494 23.43 -39.79 -19.99
C LEU A 494 21.96 -40.00 -20.38
N LEU A 495 21.22 -38.90 -20.57
CA LEU A 495 19.87 -38.93 -21.14
C LEU A 495 19.88 -39.30 -22.63
N GLY A 496 20.83 -38.79 -23.42
CA GLY A 496 20.96 -39.15 -24.84
C GLY A 496 21.25 -40.64 -25.07
N SER A 497 22.09 -41.26 -24.23
CA SER A 497 22.48 -42.67 -24.37
C SER A 497 21.38 -43.65 -23.94
N THR A 498 20.56 -43.30 -22.95
CA THR A 498 19.43 -44.14 -22.49
C THR A 498 18.30 -44.21 -23.52
N PHE A 499 18.05 -43.14 -24.27
CA PHE A 499 17.05 -43.14 -25.34
C PHE A 499 17.49 -43.93 -26.59
N HIS A 500 18.79 -43.94 -26.92
CA HIS A 500 19.30 -44.76 -28.02
C HIS A 500 19.21 -46.27 -27.73
N ARG A 501 19.39 -46.69 -26.47
CA ARG A 501 19.24 -48.10 -26.07
C ARG A 501 17.78 -48.60 -26.13
N ARG A 502 16.80 -47.78 -25.74
CA ARG A 502 15.38 -48.17 -25.83
C ARG A 502 14.88 -48.31 -27.26
N ARG A 503 15.39 -47.51 -28.20
CA ARG A 503 14.98 -47.56 -29.61
C ARG A 503 15.47 -48.81 -30.33
N ARG A 504 16.65 -49.33 -29.97
CA ARG A 504 17.18 -50.61 -30.51
C ARG A 504 16.41 -51.83 -30.02
N ILE A 505 15.97 -51.85 -28.75
CA ILE A 505 15.23 -52.99 -28.19
C ILE A 505 13.84 -53.13 -28.83
N LEU A 506 13.21 -52.00 -29.21
CA LEU A 506 11.90 -51.99 -29.89
C LEU A 506 11.96 -52.36 -31.38
N GLN A 507 13.14 -52.31 -32.03
CA GLN A 507 13.32 -52.71 -33.43
C GLN A 507 13.78 -54.17 -33.61
N THR A 508 14.03 -54.92 -32.53
CA THR A 508 14.38 -56.34 -32.58
C THR A 508 13.19 -57.25 -32.16
N ILE A 509 12.04 -56.66 -31.85
CA ILE A 509 10.81 -57.37 -31.41
C ILE A 509 9.64 -57.14 -32.40
N MET A 510 9.88 -56.50 -33.54
CA MET A 510 9.03 -56.57 -34.74
C MET A 510 9.80 -57.28 -35.83
#